data_AF-A0A939KEV3-F1
#
_entry.id   AF-A0A939KEV3-F1
#
_cell.length_a   1.000
_cell.length_b   1.000
_cell.length_c   1.000
_cell.angle_alpha   90.00
_cell.angle_beta   90.00
_cell.angle_gamma   90.00
#
_symmetry.space_group_name_H-M   'P 1'
#
loop_
_entity.id
_entity.type
_entity.pdbx_description
1 polymer ?
#
loop_
_entity_poly.entity_id
_entity_poly.type
_entity_poly.pdbx_seq_one_letter_code
_entity_poly.pdbx_strand_id
1 'polypeptide(L)'
;MAGFAPAIADPVGDSFLAKPSLDADAAADAQRRFGGLQRLYGLNGAQQIRASHVVVVGIGGVGSWAAEALARSGVGRLTLIDMDHIAPSNINRQIHALTPTIGQAKVLAMQERIASIHPSCQVITVDDFVTPENWPGLLTHPVDAVIDACDQMSAKLAMAQWARKTGQCFITVGAAGGKRLAHKVDIDDLVATTHDPLLAQLRYRLRKHDGAPRGGKKIGVPCVFSREAVAGPDASCQLEAGGSPDGSLNCHGYGSVVAVTATFGQCAAGWVLDRLAHNKPQQEKNHGFS
;
A
#
# COMPACT_ATOMS: atom_id res chain seq x y z
N MET A 1 66.04 -60.37 7.35
CA MET A 1 66.43 -59.28 6.43
C MET A 1 65.22 -58.38 6.28
N ALA A 2 65.20 -57.26 7.01
CA ALA A 2 65.50 -55.90 6.49
C ALA A 2 64.31 -55.36 5.65
N GLY A 3 63.69 -54.22 5.94
CA GLY A 3 64.01 -53.16 6.90
C GLY A 3 62.84 -52.16 7.01
N PHE A 4 63.01 -51.24 7.96
CA PHE A 4 62.15 -50.12 8.33
C PHE A 4 61.90 -49.10 7.20
N ALA A 5 60.71 -48.50 7.19
CA ALA A 5 60.49 -47.08 6.85
C ALA A 5 59.21 -46.56 7.55
N PRO A 6 59.24 -45.38 8.23
CA PRO A 6 58.09 -44.84 8.96
C PRO A 6 57.35 -43.71 8.22
N ALA A 7 56.09 -43.52 8.64
CA ALA A 7 55.27 -42.29 8.69
C ALA A 7 55.21 -41.34 7.48
N ILE A 8 53.98 -41.17 6.96
CA ILE A 8 53.45 -39.85 6.60
C ILE A 8 52.05 -39.74 7.20
N ALA A 9 51.92 -38.83 8.17
CA ALA A 9 50.64 -38.32 8.62
C ALA A 9 50.22 -37.24 7.62
N ASP A 10 49.04 -37.37 7.03
CA ASP A 10 48.34 -36.24 6.41
C ASP A 10 47.48 -35.57 7.47
N PRO A 11 47.76 -34.30 7.86
CA PRO A 11 46.83 -33.48 8.60
C PRO A 11 46.12 -32.58 7.59
N VAL A 12 45.02 -33.04 7.02
CA VAL A 12 44.05 -32.13 6.43
C VAL A 12 42.78 -32.30 7.22
N GLY A 13 42.68 -31.45 8.25
CA GLY A 13 41.43 -31.27 8.96
C GLY A 13 40.36 -30.88 7.95
N ASP A 14 39.34 -31.71 7.85
CA ASP A 14 38.06 -31.34 7.27
C ASP A 14 37.46 -30.22 8.11
N SER A 15 37.89 -28.98 7.87
CA SER A 15 37.09 -27.82 8.23
C SER A 15 35.93 -27.80 7.24
N PHE A 16 34.90 -28.59 7.53
CA PHE A 16 33.56 -28.40 7.00
C PHE A 16 33.14 -26.98 7.40
N LEU A 17 33.38 -26.02 6.51
CA LEU A 17 32.66 -24.76 6.51
C LEU A 17 31.19 -25.15 6.38
N ALA A 18 30.48 -25.12 7.51
CA ALA A 18 29.04 -25.31 7.53
C ALA A 18 28.44 -24.33 6.52
N LYS A 19 27.85 -24.88 5.44
CA LYS A 19 27.08 -24.05 4.51
C LYS A 19 26.01 -23.35 5.35
N PRO A 20 25.86 -22.02 5.24
CA PRO A 20 24.78 -21.33 5.94
C PRO A 20 23.45 -22.01 5.61
N SER A 21 22.59 -22.15 6.63
CA SER A 21 21.24 -22.68 6.42
C SER A 21 20.46 -21.73 5.50
N LEU A 22 19.50 -22.28 4.76
CA LEU A 22 18.61 -21.48 3.88
C LEU A 22 17.99 -20.28 4.62
N ASP A 23 17.72 -20.44 5.93
CA ASP A 23 17.20 -19.37 6.79
C ASP A 23 18.23 -18.27 7.09
N ALA A 24 19.51 -18.64 7.28
CA ALA A 24 20.60 -17.68 7.47
C ALA A 24 20.86 -16.86 6.19
N ASP A 25 20.79 -17.52 5.03
CA ASP A 25 20.92 -16.87 3.73
C ASP A 25 19.74 -15.92 3.45
N ALA A 26 18.50 -16.34 3.76
CA ALA A 26 17.32 -15.49 3.65
C ALA A 26 17.37 -14.27 4.58
N ALA A 27 17.80 -14.46 5.83
CA ALA A 27 17.98 -13.35 6.78
C ALA A 27 19.07 -12.37 6.32
N ALA A 28 20.19 -12.88 5.81
CA ALA A 28 21.26 -12.06 5.27
C ALA A 28 20.85 -11.30 3.99
N ASP A 29 20.01 -11.91 3.14
CA ASP A 29 19.45 -11.25 1.95
C ASP A 29 18.46 -10.15 2.33
N ALA A 30 17.53 -10.44 3.26
CA ALA A 30 16.59 -9.44 3.77
C ALA A 30 17.32 -8.23 4.40
N GLN A 31 18.40 -8.49 5.14
CA GLN A 31 19.26 -7.45 5.69
C GLN A 31 19.93 -6.59 4.61
N ARG A 32 20.40 -7.21 3.51
CA ARG A 32 20.99 -6.50 2.36
C ARG A 32 19.95 -5.65 1.63
N ARG A 33 18.73 -6.16 1.41
CA ARG A 33 17.64 -5.43 0.74
C ARG A 33 17.14 -4.23 1.54
N PHE A 34 16.95 -4.39 2.85
CA PHE A 34 16.23 -3.42 3.68
C PHE A 34 17.10 -2.73 4.74
N GLY A 35 18.42 -2.90 4.69
CA GLY A 35 19.34 -2.27 5.64
C GLY A 35 19.25 -0.73 5.66
N GLY A 36 18.85 -0.11 4.55
CA GLY A 36 18.56 1.34 4.49
C GLY A 36 17.41 1.75 5.41
N LEU A 37 16.35 0.94 5.48
CA LEU A 37 15.20 1.19 6.34
C LEU A 37 15.57 1.12 7.82
N GLN A 38 16.42 0.16 8.20
CA GLN A 38 16.92 0.06 9.59
C GLN A 38 17.74 1.28 10.01
N ARG A 39 18.52 1.87 9.10
CA ARG A 39 19.26 3.11 9.41
C ARG A 39 18.34 4.31 9.60
N LEU A 40 17.17 4.30 8.98
CA LEU A 40 16.19 5.37 9.06
C LEU A 40 15.25 5.24 10.28
N TYR A 41 14.67 4.05 10.49
CA TYR A 41 13.67 3.78 11.53
C TYR A 41 14.22 3.09 12.78
N GLY A 42 15.53 2.83 12.82
CA GLY A 42 16.16 2.00 13.84
C GLY A 42 15.82 0.51 13.70
N LEU A 43 16.47 -0.33 14.51
CA LEU A 43 16.29 -1.78 14.48
C LEU A 43 14.85 -2.18 14.82
N ASN A 44 14.28 -1.56 15.87
CA ASN A 44 12.94 -1.88 16.37
C ASN A 44 11.85 -1.45 15.37
N GLY A 45 11.84 -0.20 14.91
CA GLY A 45 10.83 0.28 13.96
C GLY A 45 10.85 -0.50 12.65
N ALA A 46 12.04 -0.79 12.13
CA ALA A 46 12.17 -1.62 10.94
C ALA A 46 11.71 -3.07 11.17
N GLN A 47 11.88 -3.62 12.39
CA GLN A 47 11.34 -4.94 12.73
C GLN A 47 9.81 -4.93 12.82
N GLN A 48 9.21 -3.87 13.39
CA GLN A 48 7.76 -3.70 13.44
C GLN A 48 7.16 -3.64 12.03
N ILE A 49 7.74 -2.82 11.13
CA ILE A 49 7.35 -2.77 9.71
C ILE A 49 7.44 -4.16 9.06
N ARG A 50 8.54 -4.89 9.27
CA ARG A 50 8.72 -6.23 8.70
C ARG A 50 7.69 -7.25 9.21
N ALA A 51 7.29 -7.15 10.47
CA ALA A 51 6.29 -8.04 11.06
C ALA A 51 4.83 -7.68 10.68
N SER A 52 4.63 -6.52 10.04
CA SER A 52 3.29 -5.96 9.81
C SER A 52 2.58 -6.59 8.62
N HIS A 53 1.24 -6.61 8.70
CA HIS A 53 0.30 -6.88 7.62
C HIS A 53 -0.42 -5.59 7.21
N VAL A 54 -0.24 -5.18 5.96
CA VAL A 54 -0.91 -3.99 5.38
C VAL A 54 -1.85 -4.40 4.26
N VAL A 55 -3.07 -3.87 4.27
CA VAL A 55 -4.07 -4.05 3.21
C VAL A 55 -4.07 -2.81 2.32
N VAL A 56 -4.02 -2.99 1.01
CA VAL A 56 -4.19 -1.92 0.01
C VAL A 56 -5.42 -2.22 -0.81
N VAL A 57 -6.41 -1.32 -0.73
CA VAL A 57 -7.67 -1.44 -1.46
C VAL A 57 -7.64 -0.51 -2.67
N GLY A 58 -7.83 -1.07 -3.87
CA GLY A 58 -7.67 -0.39 -5.15
C GLY A 58 -6.22 -0.36 -5.61
N ILE A 59 -5.84 -1.24 -6.55
CA ILE A 59 -4.49 -1.39 -7.12
C ILE A 59 -4.39 -0.57 -8.42
N GLY A 60 -4.86 0.68 -8.38
CA GLY A 60 -4.84 1.60 -9.51
C GLY A 60 -3.62 2.54 -9.54
N GLY A 61 -3.80 3.76 -10.04
CA GLY A 61 -2.73 4.77 -10.15
C GLY A 61 -2.16 5.26 -8.83
N VAL A 62 -2.82 4.99 -7.71
CA VAL A 62 -2.34 5.33 -6.36
C VAL A 62 -1.91 4.06 -5.62
N GLY A 63 -2.82 3.10 -5.45
CA GLY A 63 -2.55 1.93 -4.62
C GLY A 63 -1.47 1.00 -5.17
N SER A 64 -1.26 0.95 -6.49
CA SER A 64 -0.13 0.18 -7.05
C SER A 64 1.23 0.73 -6.60
N TRP A 65 1.37 2.06 -6.49
CA TRP A 65 2.58 2.70 -5.97
C TRP A 65 2.69 2.63 -4.45
N ALA A 66 1.57 2.63 -3.73
CA ALA A 66 1.56 2.36 -2.29
C ALA A 66 2.05 0.93 -2.00
N ALA A 67 1.53 -0.07 -2.71
CA ALA A 67 1.96 -1.47 -2.59
C ALA A 67 3.45 -1.64 -2.92
N GLU A 68 3.94 -1.00 -3.99
CA GLU A 68 5.37 -0.96 -4.34
C GLU A 68 6.22 -0.40 -3.19
N ALA A 69 5.81 0.74 -2.61
CA ALA A 69 6.54 1.41 -1.53
C ALA A 69 6.61 0.55 -0.27
N LEU A 70 5.49 -0.10 0.09
CA LEU A 70 5.43 -1.02 1.23
C LEU A 70 6.33 -2.24 1.03
N ALA A 71 6.31 -2.84 -0.16
CA ALA A 71 7.17 -3.98 -0.51
C ALA A 71 8.66 -3.60 -0.47
N ARG A 72 9.02 -2.44 -1.01
CA ARG A 72 10.40 -1.90 -0.96
C ARG A 72 10.84 -1.50 0.45
N SER A 73 9.89 -1.32 1.36
CA SER A 73 10.12 -1.04 2.78
C SER A 73 10.08 -2.31 3.63
N GLY A 74 10.04 -3.50 3.02
CA GLY A 74 10.15 -4.77 3.72
C GLY A 74 8.92 -5.16 4.53
N VAL A 75 7.75 -4.56 4.29
CA VAL A 75 6.49 -5.06 4.88
C VAL A 75 6.35 -6.56 4.58
N GLY A 76 6.14 -7.36 5.61
CA GLY A 76 6.20 -8.83 5.52
C GLY A 76 4.95 -9.46 4.94
N ARG A 77 3.78 -8.83 5.09
CA ARG A 77 2.53 -9.29 4.51
C ARG A 77 1.74 -8.16 3.88
N LEU A 78 1.26 -8.39 2.66
CA LEU A 78 0.39 -7.47 1.93
C LEU A 78 -0.89 -8.19 1.49
N THR A 79 -2.03 -7.56 1.69
CA THR A 79 -3.28 -7.96 1.03
C THR A 79 -3.65 -6.92 -0.01
N LEU A 80 -3.85 -7.35 -1.25
CA LEU A 80 -4.21 -6.50 -2.38
C LEU A 80 -5.65 -6.80 -2.80
N ILE A 81 -6.51 -5.79 -2.78
CA ILE A 81 -7.94 -5.93 -3.11
C ILE A 81 -8.28 -5.07 -4.33
N ASP A 82 -8.55 -5.72 -5.47
CA ASP A 82 -9.01 -5.10 -6.72
C ASP A 82 -9.51 -6.19 -7.67
N MET A 83 -10.60 -5.93 -8.40
CA MET A 83 -11.20 -6.88 -9.36
C MET A 83 -10.94 -6.49 -10.84
N ASP A 84 -10.22 -5.39 -11.08
CA ASP A 84 -9.93 -4.93 -12.44
C ASP A 84 -8.74 -5.68 -13.08
N HIS A 85 -8.73 -5.62 -14.41
CA HIS A 85 -7.61 -6.05 -15.24
C HIS A 85 -6.83 -4.84 -15.78
N ILE A 86 -5.59 -5.07 -16.18
CA ILE A 86 -4.71 -4.05 -16.75
C ILE A 86 -5.16 -3.69 -18.16
N ALA A 87 -5.42 -2.40 -18.40
CA ALA A 87 -5.74 -1.86 -19.71
C ALA A 87 -4.62 -0.96 -20.25
N PRO A 88 -4.48 -0.79 -21.59
CA PRO A 88 -3.50 0.15 -22.17
C PRO A 88 -3.64 1.59 -21.63
N SER A 89 -4.87 2.02 -21.32
CA SER A 89 -5.16 3.33 -20.74
C SER A 89 -4.57 3.55 -19.34
N ASN A 90 -4.02 2.49 -18.71
CA ASN A 90 -3.43 2.54 -17.37
C ASN A 90 -1.93 2.89 -17.39
N ILE A 91 -1.27 2.76 -18.53
CA ILE A 91 0.19 2.94 -18.69
C ILE A 91 0.68 4.30 -18.17
N ASN A 92 -0.13 5.35 -18.31
CA ASN A 92 0.25 6.70 -17.90
C ASN A 92 0.40 6.90 -16.38
N ARG A 93 -0.01 5.93 -15.54
CA ARG A 93 -0.12 6.13 -14.09
C ARG A 93 0.00 4.90 -13.20
N GLN A 94 -0.08 3.67 -13.70
CA GLN A 94 -0.09 2.45 -12.87
C GLN A 94 1.21 1.66 -13.05
N ILE A 95 1.89 1.30 -11.97
CA ILE A 95 3.25 0.74 -12.03
C ILE A 95 3.31 -0.66 -12.66
N HIS A 96 2.22 -1.43 -12.56
CA HIS A 96 2.10 -2.76 -13.15
C HIS A 96 1.68 -2.74 -14.61
N ALA A 97 1.26 -1.58 -15.14
CA ALA A 97 0.80 -1.47 -16.52
C ALA A 97 2.00 -1.37 -17.48
N LEU A 98 2.44 -2.52 -17.98
CA LEU A 98 3.51 -2.69 -18.96
C LEU A 98 2.94 -3.41 -20.18
N THR A 99 3.57 -3.29 -21.35
CA THR A 99 3.13 -4.01 -22.56
C THR A 99 2.91 -5.52 -22.32
N PRO A 100 3.77 -6.25 -21.58
CA PRO A 100 3.57 -7.68 -21.33
C PRO A 100 2.45 -8.03 -20.34
N THR A 101 1.99 -7.09 -19.53
CA THR A 101 1.01 -7.34 -18.45
C THR A 101 -0.41 -6.90 -18.81
N ILE A 102 -0.63 -6.38 -20.02
CA ILE A 102 -1.95 -5.99 -20.50
C ILE A 102 -2.88 -7.22 -20.48
N GLY A 103 -4.07 -7.06 -19.91
CA GLY A 103 -5.06 -8.12 -19.76
C GLY A 103 -4.87 -9.00 -18.52
N GLN A 104 -3.81 -8.84 -17.73
CA GLN A 104 -3.64 -9.54 -16.45
C GLN A 104 -4.48 -8.87 -15.36
N ALA A 105 -4.98 -9.64 -14.38
CA ALA A 105 -5.61 -9.09 -13.19
C ALA A 105 -4.59 -8.22 -12.42
N LYS A 106 -5.00 -7.01 -12.00
CA LYS A 106 -4.08 -6.04 -11.39
C LYS A 106 -3.42 -6.57 -10.11
N VAL A 107 -4.18 -7.31 -9.30
CA VAL A 107 -3.68 -7.91 -8.06
C VAL A 107 -2.60 -8.97 -8.32
N LEU A 108 -2.76 -9.77 -9.38
CA LEU A 108 -1.78 -10.80 -9.76
C LEU A 108 -0.50 -10.17 -10.33
N ALA A 109 -0.63 -9.19 -11.21
CA ALA A 109 0.52 -8.47 -11.76
C ALA A 109 1.34 -7.78 -10.66
N MET A 110 0.69 -7.19 -9.65
CA MET A 110 1.41 -6.64 -8.49
C MET A 110 2.00 -7.70 -7.58
N GLN A 111 1.33 -8.84 -7.38
CA GLN A 111 1.89 -9.95 -6.60
C GLN A 111 3.22 -10.44 -7.21
N GLU A 112 3.26 -10.69 -8.52
CA GLU A 112 4.48 -11.10 -9.24
C GLU A 112 5.60 -10.05 -9.13
N ARG A 113 5.22 -8.78 -9.26
CA ARG A 113 6.15 -7.66 -9.11
C ARG A 113 6.71 -7.59 -7.68
N ILE A 114 5.87 -7.75 -6.67
CA ILE A 114 6.29 -7.73 -5.25
C ILE A 114 7.21 -8.91 -4.96
N ALA A 115 6.90 -10.12 -5.46
CA ALA A 115 7.77 -11.29 -5.30
C ALA A 115 9.18 -11.05 -5.88
N SER A 116 9.29 -10.28 -6.96
CA SER A 116 10.58 -9.88 -7.55
C SER A 116 11.37 -8.88 -6.68
N ILE A 117 10.68 -8.12 -5.82
CA ILE A 117 11.27 -7.11 -4.93
C ILE A 117 11.61 -7.71 -3.57
N HIS A 118 10.66 -8.43 -2.97
CA HIS A 118 10.70 -8.98 -1.63
C HIS A 118 10.17 -10.43 -1.67
N PRO A 119 11.03 -11.42 -2.00
CA PRO A 119 10.60 -12.81 -2.19
C PRO A 119 9.95 -13.46 -0.95
N SER A 120 10.30 -12.99 0.25
CA SER A 120 9.70 -13.42 1.52
C SER A 120 8.41 -12.69 1.90
N CYS A 121 7.96 -11.71 1.10
CA CYS A 121 6.69 -11.04 1.32
C CYS A 121 5.54 -12.01 1.06
N GLN A 122 4.67 -12.22 2.04
CA GLN A 122 3.42 -12.93 1.83
C GLN A 122 2.41 -11.97 1.20
N VAL A 123 2.08 -12.18 -0.09
CA VAL A 123 1.08 -11.38 -0.80
C VAL A 123 -0.20 -12.19 -0.97
N ILE A 124 -1.30 -11.69 -0.41
CA ILE A 124 -2.65 -12.23 -0.54
C ILE A 124 -3.40 -11.37 -1.55
N THR A 125 -3.99 -12.00 -2.56
CA THR A 125 -4.79 -11.32 -3.58
C THR A 125 -6.26 -11.60 -3.35
N VAL A 126 -7.07 -10.55 -3.32
CA VAL A 126 -8.53 -10.62 -3.23
C VAL A 126 -9.10 -10.01 -4.50
N ASP A 127 -9.69 -10.86 -5.33
CA ASP A 127 -10.32 -10.50 -6.60
C ASP A 127 -11.80 -10.13 -6.37
N ASP A 128 -12.01 -9.00 -5.68
CA ASP A 128 -13.34 -8.45 -5.35
C ASP A 128 -13.23 -6.93 -5.16
N PHE A 129 -14.36 -6.23 -5.20
CA PHE A 129 -14.46 -4.83 -4.77
C PHE A 129 -14.94 -4.73 -3.33
N VAL A 130 -14.49 -3.70 -2.61
CA VAL A 130 -15.04 -3.39 -1.29
C VAL A 130 -16.44 -2.80 -1.43
N THR A 131 -17.41 -3.38 -0.72
CA THR A 131 -18.76 -2.87 -0.57
C THR A 131 -19.13 -2.74 0.92
N PRO A 132 -20.16 -1.98 1.27
CA PRO A 132 -20.66 -1.94 2.65
C PRO A 132 -21.08 -3.31 3.20
N GLU A 133 -21.49 -4.24 2.33
CA GLU A 133 -21.99 -5.56 2.69
C GLU A 133 -20.87 -6.57 2.95
N ASN A 134 -19.75 -6.48 2.22
CA ASN A 134 -18.63 -7.41 2.37
C ASN A 134 -17.50 -6.88 3.29
N TRP A 135 -17.49 -5.58 3.63
CA TRP A 135 -16.49 -5.00 4.53
C TRP A 135 -16.92 -5.06 6.00
N PRO A 136 -16.05 -5.47 6.95
CA PRO A 136 -14.64 -5.85 6.82
C PRO A 136 -14.40 -7.35 6.58
N GLY A 137 -15.42 -8.11 6.15
CA GLY A 137 -15.33 -9.57 5.94
C GLY A 137 -14.27 -10.02 4.93
N LEU A 138 -13.84 -9.14 4.03
CA LEU A 138 -12.69 -9.38 3.13
C LEU A 138 -11.34 -9.45 3.87
N LEU A 139 -11.26 -9.01 5.12
CA LEU A 139 -10.06 -9.09 5.95
C LEU A 139 -9.95 -10.49 6.58
N THR A 140 -9.33 -11.42 5.88
CA THR A 140 -9.18 -12.82 6.32
C THR A 140 -8.14 -13.03 7.43
N HIS A 141 -7.33 -12.01 7.71
CA HIS A 141 -6.28 -12.03 8.74
C HIS A 141 -6.27 -10.72 9.54
N PRO A 142 -5.76 -10.72 10.78
CA PRO A 142 -5.48 -9.49 11.51
C PRO A 142 -4.64 -8.54 10.67
N VAL A 143 -5.04 -7.28 10.62
CA VAL A 143 -4.38 -6.24 9.83
C VAL A 143 -3.82 -5.18 10.77
N ASP A 144 -2.64 -4.65 10.45
CA ASP A 144 -2.01 -3.57 11.21
C ASP A 144 -2.37 -2.21 10.61
N ALA A 145 -2.50 -2.12 9.28
CA ALA A 145 -2.93 -0.90 8.60
C ALA A 145 -3.71 -1.15 7.30
N VAL A 146 -4.61 -0.24 6.96
CA VAL A 146 -5.37 -0.24 5.70
C VAL A 146 -5.15 1.07 4.94
N ILE A 147 -4.82 0.95 3.65
CA ILE A 147 -4.76 2.08 2.70
C ILE A 147 -5.96 1.97 1.76
N ASP A 148 -6.86 2.95 1.82
CA ASP A 148 -7.97 3.11 0.86
C ASP A 148 -7.54 3.99 -0.31
N ALA A 149 -7.29 3.35 -1.46
CA ALA A 149 -7.00 3.97 -2.74
C ALA A 149 -8.11 3.73 -3.78
N CYS A 150 -9.34 3.42 -3.35
CA CYS A 150 -10.51 3.31 -4.21
C CYS A 150 -10.97 4.69 -4.72
N ASP A 151 -11.88 4.72 -5.69
CA ASP A 151 -12.63 5.91 -6.11
C ASP A 151 -14.13 5.82 -5.78
N GLN A 152 -14.66 4.62 -5.56
CA GLN A 152 -16.05 4.42 -5.17
C GLN A 152 -16.37 4.94 -3.76
N MET A 153 -17.28 5.92 -3.69
CA MET A 153 -17.65 6.57 -2.43
C MET A 153 -18.33 5.65 -1.40
N SER A 154 -19.07 4.62 -1.84
CA SER A 154 -19.67 3.62 -0.94
C SER A 154 -18.59 2.83 -0.19
N ALA A 155 -17.56 2.35 -0.91
CA ALA A 155 -16.42 1.65 -0.36
C ALA A 155 -15.63 2.52 0.62
N LYS A 156 -15.28 3.76 0.21
CA LYS A 156 -14.57 4.72 1.05
C LYS A 156 -15.30 4.99 2.37
N LEU A 157 -16.61 5.19 2.28
CA LEU A 157 -17.43 5.44 3.45
C LEU A 157 -17.43 4.23 4.39
N ALA A 158 -17.67 3.03 3.87
CA ALA A 158 -17.69 1.80 4.66
C ALA A 158 -16.35 1.56 5.39
N MET A 159 -15.23 1.72 4.69
CA MET A 159 -13.90 1.57 5.29
C MET A 159 -13.60 2.64 6.35
N ALA A 160 -13.92 3.91 6.07
CA ALA A 160 -13.71 4.99 7.03
C ALA A 160 -14.57 4.83 8.29
N GLN A 161 -15.84 4.41 8.16
CA GLN A 161 -16.72 4.14 9.30
C GLN A 161 -16.18 2.98 10.15
N TRP A 162 -15.78 1.89 9.51
CA TRP A 162 -15.17 0.75 10.19
C TRP A 162 -13.90 1.15 10.95
N ALA A 163 -13.00 1.91 10.32
CA ALA A 163 -11.76 2.36 10.94
C ALA A 163 -12.01 3.28 12.14
N ARG A 164 -12.96 4.23 12.02
CA ARG A 164 -13.35 5.11 13.13
C ARG A 164 -13.95 4.34 14.30
N LYS A 165 -14.78 3.33 14.02
CA LYS A 165 -15.44 2.51 15.05
C LYS A 165 -14.45 1.59 15.78
N THR A 166 -13.47 1.05 15.07
CA THR A 166 -12.52 0.06 15.60
C THR A 166 -11.22 0.66 16.13
N GLY A 167 -10.88 1.89 15.69
CA GLY A 167 -9.59 2.51 15.97
C GLY A 167 -8.44 1.93 15.14
N GLN A 168 -8.74 1.17 14.08
CA GLN A 168 -7.72 0.61 13.19
C GLN A 168 -6.88 1.72 12.53
N CYS A 169 -5.58 1.48 12.35
CA CYS A 169 -4.73 2.35 11.55
C CYS A 169 -5.24 2.36 10.09
N PHE A 170 -5.74 3.50 9.65
CA PHE A 170 -6.39 3.68 8.36
C PHE A 170 -6.02 5.03 7.76
N ILE A 171 -5.76 5.04 6.45
CA ILE A 171 -5.60 6.26 5.66
C ILE A 171 -6.37 6.12 4.36
N THR A 172 -7.09 7.17 3.97
CA THR A 172 -7.78 7.25 2.68
C THR A 172 -7.09 8.23 1.75
N VAL A 173 -7.26 8.04 0.45
CA VAL A 173 -6.70 8.89 -0.58
C VAL A 173 -7.82 9.64 -1.29
N GLY A 174 -7.61 10.95 -1.49
CA GLY A 174 -8.45 11.81 -2.30
C GLY A 174 -8.26 11.64 -3.81
N ALA A 175 -8.83 12.58 -4.57
CA ALA A 175 -8.77 12.58 -6.02
C ALA A 175 -7.35 12.93 -6.52
N ALA A 176 -6.62 11.95 -7.06
CA ALA A 176 -5.30 12.18 -7.66
C ALA A 176 -5.35 12.56 -9.16
N GLY A 177 -6.51 12.34 -9.82
CA GLY A 177 -6.75 12.78 -11.21
C GLY A 177 -7.00 14.28 -11.32
N GLY A 178 -6.83 14.84 -12.52
CA GLY A 178 -7.02 16.27 -12.78
C GLY A 178 -6.02 17.20 -12.08
N LYS A 179 -4.85 16.68 -11.68
CA LYS A 179 -3.80 17.40 -10.96
C LYS A 179 -2.45 17.24 -11.65
N ARG A 180 -1.56 18.22 -11.50
CA ARG A 180 -0.24 18.26 -12.14
C ARG A 180 0.91 18.44 -11.14
N LEU A 181 0.65 18.96 -9.95
CA LEU A 181 1.68 19.44 -9.02
C LEU A 181 1.91 18.46 -7.87
N ALA A 182 2.86 17.53 -8.06
CA ALA A 182 3.21 16.51 -7.07
C ALA A 182 3.68 17.11 -5.72
N HIS A 183 4.42 18.22 -5.75
CA HIS A 183 4.91 18.89 -4.53
C HIS A 183 3.81 19.56 -3.69
N LYS A 184 2.55 19.59 -4.17
CA LYS A 184 1.40 20.10 -3.40
C LYS A 184 0.61 19.01 -2.69
N VAL A 185 1.05 17.75 -2.79
CA VAL A 185 0.48 16.63 -2.03
C VAL A 185 0.77 16.81 -0.54
N ASP A 186 -0.23 16.57 0.28
CA ASP A 186 -0.21 16.80 1.72
C ASP A 186 -1.01 15.71 2.45
N ILE A 187 -0.79 15.54 3.75
CA ILE A 187 -1.48 14.56 4.59
C ILE A 187 -2.04 15.26 5.83
N ASP A 188 -3.35 15.21 6.01
CA ASP A 188 -4.01 15.81 7.18
C ASP A 188 -5.32 15.07 7.51
N ASP A 189 -5.96 15.41 8.62
CA ASP A 189 -7.31 14.94 8.94
C ASP A 189 -8.32 15.41 7.88
N LEU A 190 -9.32 14.56 7.60
CA LEU A 190 -10.38 14.83 6.65
C LEU A 190 -11.07 16.19 6.83
N VAL A 191 -11.10 16.73 8.05
CA VAL A 191 -11.65 18.06 8.34
C VAL A 191 -10.85 19.20 7.68
N ALA A 192 -9.54 19.04 7.51
CA ALA A 192 -8.62 20.04 6.98
C ALA A 192 -8.41 19.93 5.45
N THR A 193 -8.89 18.84 4.84
CA THR A 193 -8.78 18.61 3.39
C THR A 193 -9.54 19.68 2.59
N THR A 194 -8.92 20.15 1.50
CA THR A 194 -9.46 21.18 0.60
C THR A 194 -9.20 20.79 -0.86
N HIS A 195 -9.87 21.45 -1.81
CA HIS A 195 -9.64 21.28 -3.25
C HIS A 195 -9.85 19.84 -3.75
N ASP A 196 -10.67 19.07 -3.04
CA ASP A 196 -10.89 17.66 -3.31
C ASP A 196 -12.39 17.31 -3.17
N PRO A 197 -13.12 17.12 -4.28
CA PRO A 197 -14.55 16.84 -4.24
C PRO A 197 -14.86 15.45 -3.66
N LEU A 198 -13.95 14.48 -3.83
CA LEU A 198 -14.11 13.13 -3.31
C LEU A 198 -14.07 13.14 -1.78
N LEU A 199 -13.05 13.78 -1.21
CA LEU A 199 -12.93 13.92 0.25
C LEU A 199 -14.01 14.85 0.83
N ALA A 200 -14.44 15.88 0.10
CA ALA A 200 -15.58 16.70 0.51
C ALA A 200 -16.86 15.87 0.63
N GLN A 201 -17.11 14.96 -0.32
CA GLN A 201 -18.26 14.06 -0.29
C GLN A 201 -18.15 13.03 0.85
N LEU A 202 -16.96 12.45 1.06
CA LEU A 202 -16.71 11.53 2.19
C LEU A 202 -16.99 12.22 3.54
N ARG A 203 -16.47 13.43 3.71
CA ARG A 203 -16.70 14.25 4.92
C ARG A 203 -18.17 14.55 5.14
N TYR A 204 -18.90 14.89 4.08
CA TYR A 204 -20.35 15.11 4.15
C TYR A 204 -21.08 13.84 4.59
N ARG A 205 -20.79 12.69 3.98
CA ARG A 205 -21.46 11.42 4.29
C ARG A 205 -21.15 10.92 5.70
N LEU A 206 -19.90 11.03 6.17
CA LEU A 206 -19.56 10.69 7.56
C LEU A 206 -20.30 11.57 8.58
N ARG A 207 -20.49 12.86 8.29
CA ARG A 207 -21.28 13.76 9.16
C ARG A 207 -22.78 13.45 9.14
N LYS A 208 -23.28 12.90 8.03
CA LYS A 208 -24.70 12.58 7.85
C LYS A 208 -25.05 11.22 8.44
N HIS A 209 -24.21 10.21 8.23
CA HIS A 209 -24.52 8.81 8.52
C HIS A 209 -23.74 8.23 9.72
N ASP A 210 -22.63 8.85 10.12
CA ASP A 210 -21.70 8.29 11.13
C ASP A 210 -21.45 9.24 12.32
N GLY A 211 -22.25 10.32 12.43
CA GLY A 211 -22.14 11.29 13.52
C GLY A 211 -20.79 12.01 13.60
N ALA A 212 -20.02 12.09 12.51
CA ALA A 212 -18.71 12.71 12.54
C ALA A 212 -18.76 14.17 13.04
N PRO A 213 -17.75 14.62 13.81
CA PRO A 213 -17.75 15.96 14.39
C PRO A 213 -17.91 17.10 13.36
N ARG A 214 -18.56 18.18 13.82
CA ARG A 214 -18.72 19.45 13.08
C ARG A 214 -17.89 20.55 13.74
N GLY A 215 -17.78 21.70 13.07
CA GLY A 215 -17.13 22.89 13.62
C GLY A 215 -15.61 22.76 13.80
N GLY A 216 -14.90 22.20 12.81
CA GLY A 216 -13.43 22.14 12.79
C GLY A 216 -12.78 21.07 13.68
N LYS A 217 -13.57 20.34 14.48
CA LYS A 217 -13.07 19.19 15.26
C LYS A 217 -12.59 18.08 14.34
N LYS A 218 -11.49 17.41 14.73
CA LYS A 218 -10.92 16.27 14.00
C LYS A 218 -11.96 15.18 13.79
N ILE A 219 -12.03 14.65 12.58
CA ILE A 219 -12.91 13.53 12.24
C ILE A 219 -12.27 12.19 12.66
N GLY A 220 -10.94 12.15 12.72
CA GLY A 220 -10.16 10.94 13.00
C GLY A 220 -9.95 10.09 11.75
N VAL A 221 -9.93 10.71 10.57
CA VAL A 221 -9.70 10.03 9.29
C VAL A 221 -8.56 10.77 8.58
N PRO A 222 -7.32 10.25 8.64
CA PRO A 222 -6.20 10.77 7.88
C PRO A 222 -6.43 10.61 6.38
N CYS A 223 -6.08 11.64 5.61
CA CYS A 223 -6.27 11.67 4.17
C CYS A 223 -5.02 12.16 3.45
N VAL A 224 -4.64 11.50 2.37
CA VAL A 224 -3.73 12.09 1.37
C VAL A 224 -4.56 12.92 0.39
N PHE A 225 -4.18 14.17 0.20
CA PHE A 225 -4.84 15.09 -0.72
C PHE A 225 -3.82 16.04 -1.35
N SER A 226 -4.27 16.95 -2.22
CA SER A 226 -3.40 18.00 -2.76
C SER A 226 -4.13 19.34 -2.76
N ARG A 227 -3.40 20.41 -2.42
CA ARG A 227 -3.86 21.81 -2.42
C ARG A 227 -3.90 22.42 -3.83
N GLU A 228 -4.16 21.60 -4.83
CA GLU A 228 -4.41 21.95 -6.22
C GLU A 228 -5.87 21.62 -6.53
N ALA A 229 -6.62 22.48 -7.22
CA ALA A 229 -7.98 22.12 -7.65
C ALA A 229 -7.96 20.98 -8.68
N VAL A 230 -8.98 20.12 -8.65
CA VAL A 230 -9.18 19.13 -9.71
C VAL A 230 -9.59 19.86 -10.99
N ALA A 231 -8.76 19.74 -12.03
CA ALA A 231 -9.05 20.27 -13.36
C ALA A 231 -9.74 19.20 -14.23
N GLY A 232 -10.77 19.61 -14.97
CA GLY A 232 -11.41 18.78 -16.00
C GLY A 232 -10.47 18.44 -17.17
N PRO A 233 -10.94 17.61 -18.12
CA PRO A 233 -10.16 17.30 -19.32
C PRO A 233 -9.88 18.59 -20.11
N ASP A 234 -8.74 18.63 -20.79
CA ASP A 234 -8.36 19.76 -21.63
C ASP A 234 -9.39 19.92 -22.77
N ALA A 235 -9.71 21.17 -23.13
CA ALA A 235 -10.71 21.47 -24.15
C ALA A 235 -10.34 20.87 -25.52
N SER A 236 -9.06 20.71 -25.82
CA SER A 236 -8.59 20.04 -27.05
C SER A 236 -9.07 18.58 -27.16
N CYS A 237 -9.24 17.88 -26.04
CA CYS A 237 -9.74 16.50 -26.02
C CYS A 237 -11.23 16.41 -26.39
N GLN A 238 -12.01 17.48 -26.19
CA GLN A 238 -13.44 17.51 -26.54
C GLN A 238 -13.65 17.69 -28.05
N LEU A 239 -12.71 18.34 -28.73
CA LEU A 239 -12.74 18.55 -30.18
C LEU A 239 -12.52 17.24 -30.95
N GLU A 240 -11.77 16.29 -30.40
CA GLU A 240 -11.52 15.00 -31.04
C GLU A 240 -12.57 13.93 -30.73
N ALA A 241 -13.27 14.03 -29.59
CA ALA A 241 -14.15 12.96 -29.11
C ALA A 241 -15.60 13.03 -29.58
N GLY A 242 -16.08 14.15 -30.13
CA GLY A 242 -17.43 14.29 -30.71
C GLY A 242 -18.62 13.94 -29.80
N GLY A 243 -18.41 13.72 -28.50
CA GLY A 243 -19.40 13.18 -27.55
C GLY A 243 -19.37 13.90 -26.20
N SER A 244 -20.55 14.02 -25.58
CA SER A 244 -20.77 14.69 -24.30
C SER A 244 -20.05 14.00 -23.13
N PRO A 245 -19.53 14.76 -22.14
CA PRO A 245 -18.76 14.21 -21.04
C PRO A 245 -19.65 13.38 -20.10
N ASP A 246 -19.31 12.11 -19.88
CA ASP A 246 -19.87 11.32 -18.80
C ASP A 246 -19.25 11.81 -17.49
N GLY A 247 -20.02 12.55 -16.68
CA GLY A 247 -19.59 13.27 -15.48
C GLY A 247 -19.18 12.39 -14.30
N SER A 248 -18.68 11.18 -14.56
CA SER A 248 -18.19 10.26 -13.53
C SER A 248 -16.84 10.74 -12.99
N LEU A 249 -16.67 10.64 -11.67
CA LEU A 249 -15.42 10.95 -10.95
C LEU A 249 -14.30 9.92 -11.21
N ASN A 250 -14.55 8.95 -12.07
CA ASN A 250 -13.57 7.94 -12.44
C ASN A 250 -12.45 8.64 -13.22
N CYS A 251 -11.21 8.27 -12.92
CA CYS A 251 -9.99 8.88 -13.47
C CYS A 251 -9.84 8.85 -15.00
N HIS A 252 -10.81 8.29 -15.72
CA HIS A 252 -10.93 8.37 -17.18
C HIS A 252 -11.38 9.77 -17.67
N GLY A 253 -12.16 10.53 -16.88
CA GLY A 253 -12.69 11.82 -17.32
C GLY A 253 -11.76 13.02 -17.12
N TYR A 254 -10.92 13.03 -16.07
CA TYR A 254 -10.14 14.21 -15.67
C TYR A 254 -8.70 14.25 -16.22
N GLY A 255 -8.22 13.15 -16.78
CA GLY A 255 -6.79 12.98 -17.07
C GLY A 255 -5.95 12.79 -15.80
N SER A 256 -4.71 12.32 -15.96
CA SER A 256 -3.80 12.03 -14.85
C SER A 256 -2.35 11.93 -15.29
N VAL A 257 -1.44 12.10 -14.34
CA VAL A 257 0.00 11.95 -14.55
C VAL A 257 0.60 11.10 -13.43
N VAL A 258 1.50 10.18 -13.79
CA VAL A 258 2.19 9.29 -12.84
C VAL A 258 2.87 10.06 -11.71
N ALA A 259 3.47 11.22 -12.00
CA ALA A 259 4.15 12.02 -10.98
C ALA A 259 3.24 12.38 -9.80
N VAL A 260 1.96 12.68 -10.04
CA VAL A 260 1.01 13.00 -8.97
C VAL A 260 0.44 11.75 -8.34
N THR A 261 -0.12 10.85 -9.16
CA THR A 261 -0.79 9.63 -8.68
C THR A 261 0.14 8.71 -7.88
N ALA A 262 1.39 8.55 -8.32
CA ALA A 262 2.42 7.84 -7.57
C ALA A 262 2.73 8.55 -6.24
N THR A 263 2.89 9.87 -6.25
CA THR A 263 3.20 10.65 -5.03
C THR A 263 2.12 10.48 -3.98
N PHE A 264 0.84 10.47 -4.37
CA PHE A 264 -0.26 10.15 -3.44
C PHE A 264 -0.08 8.77 -2.78
N GLY A 265 0.29 7.76 -3.58
CA GLY A 265 0.56 6.41 -3.07
C GLY A 265 1.78 6.35 -2.15
N GLN A 266 2.86 7.04 -2.50
CA GLN A 266 4.06 7.14 -1.68
C GLN A 266 3.78 7.85 -0.35
N CYS A 267 3.01 8.93 -0.35
CA CYS A 267 2.58 9.63 0.86
C CYS A 267 1.73 8.73 1.77
N ALA A 268 0.79 7.97 1.22
CA ALA A 268 -0.04 7.04 1.99
C ALA A 268 0.82 5.93 2.64
N ALA A 269 1.71 5.31 1.85
CA ALA A 269 2.61 4.28 2.34
C ALA A 269 3.60 4.82 3.39
N GLY A 270 4.23 5.97 3.15
CA GLY A 270 5.14 6.61 4.11
C GLY A 270 4.46 6.91 5.44
N TRP A 271 3.24 7.44 5.40
CA TRP A 271 2.45 7.67 6.62
C TRP A 271 2.15 6.37 7.37
N VAL A 272 1.79 5.29 6.66
CA VAL A 272 1.58 3.98 7.27
C VAL A 272 2.87 3.44 7.89
N LEU A 273 4.00 3.51 7.19
CA LEU A 273 5.30 3.04 7.69
C LEU A 273 5.70 3.76 8.98
N ASP A 274 5.52 5.08 9.04
CA ASP A 274 5.75 5.87 10.24
C ASP A 274 4.86 5.41 11.40
N ARG A 275 3.58 5.10 11.15
CA ARG A 275 2.68 4.59 12.18
C ARG A 275 3.09 3.22 12.67
N LEU A 276 3.45 2.32 11.76
CA LEU A 276 3.85 0.96 12.09
C LEU A 276 5.16 0.93 12.88
N ALA A 277 6.13 1.79 12.54
CA ALA A 277 7.42 1.84 13.24
C ALA A 277 7.36 2.38 14.68
N HIS A 278 6.29 3.10 15.03
CA HIS A 278 6.14 3.75 16.33
C HIS A 278 4.96 3.20 17.16
N ASN A 279 4.20 2.25 16.63
CA ASN A 279 3.13 1.60 17.39
C ASN A 279 3.75 0.66 18.43
N LYS A 280 3.47 0.93 19.71
CA LYS A 280 3.83 -0.02 20.77
C LYS A 280 3.06 -1.32 20.53
N PRO A 281 3.69 -2.50 20.67
CA PRO A 281 2.97 -3.77 20.61
C PRO A 281 1.76 -3.70 21.54
N GLN A 282 0.57 -3.97 21.03
CA GLN A 282 -0.57 -4.26 21.89
C GLN A 282 -0.17 -5.49 22.69
N GLN A 283 0.09 -5.30 24.00
CA GLN A 283 0.25 -6.41 24.92
C GLN A 283 -0.93 -7.35 24.70
N GLU A 284 -0.63 -8.62 24.45
CA GLU A 284 -1.63 -9.67 24.34
C GLU A 284 -2.64 -9.48 25.47
N LYS A 285 -3.89 -9.17 25.11
CA LYS A 285 -4.98 -9.25 26.08
C LYS A 285 -5.06 -10.73 26.45
N ASN A 286 -4.44 -11.08 27.58
CA ASN A 286 -4.65 -12.34 28.28
C ASN A 286 -6.17 -12.55 28.38
N HIS A 287 -6.72 -13.36 27.48
CA HIS A 287 -8.05 -13.92 27.67
C HIS A 287 -7.87 -15.03 28.69
N GLY A 288 -7.76 -14.62 29.95
CA GLY A 288 -7.96 -15.52 31.08
C GLY A 288 -9.39 -16.01 31.02
N PHE A 289 -9.57 -17.24 30.53
CA PHE A 289 -10.72 -18.04 30.91
C PHE A 289 -10.56 -18.35 32.40
N SER A 290 -11.32 -17.62 33.22
CA SER A 290 -11.76 -18.07 34.53
C SER A 290 -13.18 -18.59 34.42
#